data_AF-E0SAB8-F1
#
_entry.id   AF-E0SAB8-F1
#
_cell.length_a   1.000
_cell.length_b   1.000
_cell.length_c   1.000
_cell.angle_alpha   90.00
_cell.angle_beta   90.00
_cell.angle_gamma   90.00
#
_symmetry.space_group_name_H-M   'P 1'
#
loop_
_entity.id
_entity.type
_entity.pdbx_description
1 polymer ?
#
loop_
_entity_poly.entity_id
_entity_poly.type
_entity_poly.pdbx_seq_one_letter_code
_entity_poly.pdbx_strand_id
1 'polypeptide(L)'
;MFLLFLVFVFADNIEISRSSFDTLKVGNTYISSASHGASTWNSLKISFPGYYRYDVVEYEPRRFELVDVTQYFGETEKMVFRVDFETKYYGLIPDAWVMIISLTTLSGIMFSLPIKNV
;
A
#
# COMPACT_ATOMS: atom_id res chain seq x y z
N MET A 1 -11.26 23.39 7.03
CA MET A 1 -11.20 22.46 8.18
C MET A 1 -11.35 20.99 7.78
N PHE A 2 -12.22 20.64 6.82
CA PHE A 2 -12.39 19.26 6.33
C PHE A 2 -11.12 18.67 5.65
N LEU A 3 -10.34 19.50 4.94
CA LEU A 3 -9.10 19.09 4.27
C LEU A 3 -7.98 18.65 5.24
N LEU A 4 -7.97 19.13 6.48
CA LEU A 4 -6.97 18.74 7.49
C LEU A 4 -7.27 17.37 8.13
N PHE A 5 -8.52 16.92 8.10
CA PHE A 5 -8.88 15.57 8.57
C PHE A 5 -8.41 14.47 7.62
N LEU A 6 -8.23 14.77 6.32
CA LEU A 6 -7.72 13.81 5.34
C LEU A 6 -6.21 13.51 5.51
N VAL A 7 -5.45 14.43 6.13
CA VAL A 7 -4.00 14.25 6.34
C VAL A 7 -3.72 13.15 7.39
N PHE A 8 -4.67 12.87 8.28
CA PHE A 8 -4.55 11.78 9.26
C PHE A 8 -5.08 10.43 8.77
N VAL A 9 -5.53 10.32 7.51
CA VAL A 9 -5.93 9.04 6.88
C VAL A 9 -4.73 8.35 6.22
N PHE A 10 -3.51 8.71 6.62
CA PHE A 10 -2.32 7.95 6.31
C PHE A 10 -2.06 6.98 7.47
N ALA A 11 -1.89 5.70 7.14
CA ALA A 11 -1.35 4.62 7.98
C ALA A 11 -2.35 3.61 8.58
N ASP A 12 -3.32 3.12 7.79
CA ASP A 12 -3.81 1.74 7.96
C ASP A 12 -3.02 0.74 7.11
N ASN A 13 -1.98 1.22 6.43
CA ASN A 13 -1.08 0.40 5.65
C ASN A 13 0.33 0.98 5.59
N ILE A 14 1.27 0.09 5.32
CA ILE A 14 2.67 0.38 5.04
C ILE A 14 2.99 -0.22 3.68
N GLU A 15 3.59 0.60 2.80
CA GLU A 15 4.03 0.17 1.49
C GLU A 15 5.55 0.21 1.40
N ILE A 16 6.14 -0.90 0.93
CA ILE A 16 7.58 -1.07 0.82
C ILE A 16 7.90 -1.51 -0.61
N SER A 17 8.88 -0.85 -1.24
CA SER A 17 9.35 -1.27 -2.56
C SER A 17 10.05 -2.62 -2.48
N ARG A 18 9.79 -3.54 -3.41
CA ARG A 18 10.54 -4.80 -3.50
C ARG A 18 12.05 -4.58 -3.59
N SER A 19 12.48 -3.52 -4.26
CA SER A 19 13.89 -3.21 -4.47
C SER A 19 14.60 -2.71 -3.22
N SER A 20 13.87 -2.30 -2.18
CA SER A 20 14.46 -1.72 -0.98
C SER A 20 14.84 -2.76 0.07
N PHE A 21 14.40 -4.02 -0.06
CA PHE A 21 14.69 -5.08 0.92
C PHE A 21 15.07 -6.41 0.29
N ASP A 22 15.77 -7.24 1.06
CA ASP A 22 16.10 -8.64 0.76
C ASP A 22 15.20 -9.59 1.56
N THR A 23 14.97 -9.24 2.83
CA THR A 23 14.06 -9.94 3.73
C THR A 23 13.28 -8.96 4.58
N LEU A 24 12.00 -9.23 4.78
CA LEU A 24 11.12 -8.49 5.67
C LEU A 24 10.42 -9.48 6.61
N LYS A 25 10.52 -9.24 7.92
CA LYS A 25 9.80 -9.99 8.93
C LYS A 25 8.51 -9.25 9.30
N VAL A 26 7.37 -9.92 9.13
CA VAL A 26 6.03 -9.40 9.45
C VAL A 26 5.38 -10.37 10.44
N GLY A 27 5.36 -10.01 11.73
CA GLY A 27 4.96 -10.92 12.80
C GLY A 27 5.82 -12.20 12.80
N ASN A 28 5.19 -13.35 12.53
CA ASN A 28 5.88 -14.65 12.46
C ASN A 28 6.26 -15.07 11.03
N THR A 29 5.99 -14.24 10.02
CA THR A 29 6.23 -14.56 8.62
C THR A 29 7.46 -13.83 8.09
N TYR A 30 8.29 -14.52 7.31
CA TYR A 30 9.42 -13.95 6.60
C TYR A 30 9.09 -13.86 5.12
N ILE A 31 9.24 -12.67 4.56
CA ILE A 31 9.02 -12.37 3.15
C ILE A 31 10.38 -12.06 2.55
N SER A 32 10.80 -12.81 1.52
CA SER A 32 12.02 -12.49 0.79
C SER A 32 11.69 -11.85 -0.56
N SER A 33 12.45 -10.81 -0.94
CA SER A 33 12.32 -10.18 -2.26
C SER A 33 12.80 -11.09 -3.40
N ALA A 34 13.60 -12.12 -3.07
CA ALA A 34 14.09 -13.13 -3.99
C ALA A 34 13.17 -14.36 -4.08
N SER A 35 12.40 -14.67 -3.02
CA SER A 35 11.48 -15.80 -3.02
C SER A 35 10.23 -15.46 -3.81
N HIS A 36 10.23 -15.73 -5.11
CA HIS A 36 9.07 -16.06 -5.93
C HIS A 36 9.53 -16.09 -7.39
N GLY A 37 10.04 -17.25 -7.82
CA GLY A 37 10.28 -17.51 -9.24
C GLY A 37 8.97 -17.28 -10.01
N ALA A 38 9.00 -16.34 -10.96
CA ALA A 38 7.90 -15.85 -11.78
C ALA A 38 6.95 -14.75 -11.22
N SER A 39 7.18 -14.19 -10.03
CA SER A 39 6.32 -13.08 -9.55
C SER A 39 6.78 -11.69 -10.02
N THR A 40 5.85 -10.92 -10.60
CA THR A 40 6.09 -9.60 -11.22
C THR A 40 5.87 -8.41 -10.28
N TRP A 41 5.55 -8.67 -9.00
CA TRP A 41 5.31 -7.59 -8.03
C TRP A 41 6.58 -6.76 -7.81
N ASN A 42 6.36 -5.48 -7.53
CA ASN A 42 7.39 -4.50 -7.24
C ASN A 42 7.10 -3.69 -5.98
N SER A 43 5.94 -3.90 -5.35
CA SER A 43 5.52 -3.25 -4.12
C SER A 43 4.88 -4.28 -3.20
N LEU A 44 5.25 -4.23 -1.93
CA LEU A 44 4.60 -4.97 -0.86
C LEU A 44 3.73 -4.01 -0.07
N LYS A 45 2.46 -4.35 0.11
CA LYS A 45 1.53 -3.60 0.95
C LYS A 45 1.15 -4.43 2.16
N ILE A 46 1.34 -3.86 3.35
CA ILE A 46 0.96 -4.47 4.62
C ILE A 46 -0.15 -3.62 5.20
N SER A 47 -1.34 -4.19 5.34
CA SER A 47 -2.50 -3.49 5.90
C SER A 47 -2.82 -4.00 7.31
N PHE A 48 -3.18 -3.07 8.19
CA PHE A 48 -3.54 -3.30 9.59
C PHE A 48 -4.57 -2.25 10.04
N PRO A 49 -5.36 -2.50 11.10
CA PRO A 49 -6.32 -1.51 11.57
C PRO A 49 -5.64 -0.22 12.01
N GLY A 50 -6.20 0.93 11.64
CA GLY A 50 -5.58 2.25 11.86
C GLY A 50 -5.46 2.71 13.32
N TYR A 51 -5.89 1.91 14.29
CA TYR A 51 -5.62 2.15 15.72
C TYR A 51 -4.32 1.49 16.20
N TYR A 52 -3.69 0.66 15.38
CA TYR A 52 -2.35 0.16 15.59
C TYR A 52 -1.31 1.05 14.93
N ARG A 53 -0.15 1.15 15.55
CA ARG A 53 1.02 1.87 15.05
C ARG A 53 2.15 0.88 14.86
N TYR A 54 2.54 0.69 13.61
CA TYR A 54 3.70 -0.12 13.24
C TYR A 54 4.79 0.75 12.63
N ASP A 55 6.03 0.34 12.86
CA ASP A 55 7.21 0.94 12.25
C ASP A 55 8.04 -0.13 11.54
N VAL A 56 8.82 0.28 10.55
CA VAL A 56 9.70 -0.60 9.77
C VAL A 56 11.14 -0.33 10.19
N VAL A 57 11.71 -1.26 10.93
CA VAL A 57 13.07 -1.13 11.47
C VAL A 57 14.04 -1.95 10.64
N GLU A 58 15.11 -1.32 10.17
CA GLU A 58 16.24 -2.02 9.54
C GLU A 58 17.19 -2.54 10.63
N TYR A 59 17.37 -3.86 10.70
CA TYR A 59 18.26 -4.48 11.70
C TYR A 59 19.59 -4.95 11.09
N GLU A 60 19.62 -5.18 9.78
CA GLU A 60 20.80 -5.43 8.97
C GLU A 60 20.59 -4.78 7.59
N PRO A 61 21.65 -4.50 6.82
CA PRO A 61 21.49 -3.90 5.50
C PRO A 61 20.46 -4.63 4.64
N ARG A 62 19.41 -3.90 4.23
CA ARG A 62 18.27 -4.38 3.43
C ARG A 62 17.43 -5.47 4.12
N ARG A 63 17.55 -5.67 5.43
CA ARG A 63 16.73 -6.59 6.20
C ARG A 63 15.91 -5.83 7.22
N PHE A 64 14.60 -5.98 7.11
CA PHE A 64 13.64 -5.18 7.85
C PHE A 64 12.75 -6.05 8.73
N GLU A 65 12.26 -5.45 9.81
CA GLU A 65 11.25 -6.02 10.69
C GLU A 65 10.13 -4.99 10.90
N LEU A 66 8.89 -5.47 10.80
CA LEU A 66 7.72 -4.70 11.19
C LEU A 66 7.55 -4.81 12.70
N VAL A 67 7.76 -3.69 13.40
CA VAL A 67 7.74 -3.61 14.86
C VAL A 67 6.48 -2.87 15.31
N ASP A 68 5.79 -3.44 16.29
CA ASP A 68 4.67 -2.78 16.95
C ASP A 68 5.18 -1.69 17.90
N VAL A 69 4.77 -0.45 17.64
CA VAL A 69 5.08 0.73 18.48
C VAL A 69 3.82 1.31 19.11
N THR A 70 2.71 0.55 19.08
CA THR A 70 1.44 0.91 19.71
C THR A 70 1.60 0.92 21.23
N GLN A 71 1.06 1.95 21.87
CA GLN A 71 1.00 2.01 23.33
C GLN A 71 -0.27 1.32 23.82
N TYR A 72 -0.10 0.25 24.60
CA TYR A 72 -1.20 -0.50 25.20
C TYR A 72 -1.34 -0.14 26.68
N PHE A 73 -2.58 -0.07 27.17
CA PHE A 73 -2.87 0.07 28.60
C PHE A 73 -2.91 -1.30 29.33
N GLY A 74 -2.71 -2.40 28.61
CA GLY A 74 -2.83 -3.77 29.13
C GLY A 74 -2.05 -4.77 28.28
N GLU A 75 -2.62 -5.95 28.06
CA GLU A 75 -1.98 -7.00 27.25
C GLU A 75 -1.88 -6.61 25.77
N THR A 76 -0.83 -7.11 25.12
CA THR A 76 -0.62 -6.92 23.70
C THR A 76 -1.47 -7.91 22.91
N GLU A 77 -2.24 -7.40 21.95
CA GLU A 77 -3.02 -8.24 21.04
C GLU A 77 -2.13 -8.81 19.93
N LYS A 78 -2.34 -10.08 19.57
CA LYS A 78 -1.69 -10.67 18.40
C LYS A 78 -2.41 -10.21 17.14
N MET A 79 -1.72 -9.44 16.32
CA MET A 79 -2.26 -8.92 15.07
C MET A 79 -2.17 -9.93 13.91
N VAL A 80 -3.17 -9.89 13.04
CA VAL A 80 -3.18 -10.59 11.75
C VAL A 80 -3.02 -9.55 10.65
N PHE A 81 -1.87 -9.58 9.99
CA PHE A 81 -1.56 -8.67 8.88
C PHE A 81 -2.18 -9.18 7.59
N ARG A 82 -2.78 -8.27 6.82
CA ARG A 82 -3.06 -8.53 5.40
C ARG A 82 -1.85 -8.08 4.60
N VAL A 83 -1.21 -9.02 3.91
CA VAL A 83 -0.05 -8.76 3.07
C VAL A 83 -0.44 -8.96 1.61
N ASP A 84 -0.42 -7.89 0.84
CA ASP A 84 -0.71 -7.91 -0.60
C ASP A 84 0.59 -7.65 -1.38
N PHE A 85 0.84 -8.47 -2.40
CA PHE A 85 1.96 -8.31 -3.32
C PHE A 85 1.45 -7.63 -4.60
N GLU A 86 1.83 -6.38 -4.81
CA GLU A 86 1.27 -5.53 -5.86
C GLU A 86 2.30 -5.24 -6.96
N THR A 87 1.84 -5.27 -8.21
CA THR A 87 2.58 -4.76 -9.36
C THR A 87 2.08 -3.36 -9.66
N LYS A 88 2.90 -2.34 -9.40
CA LYS A 88 2.53 -0.95 -9.63
C LYS A 88 3.23 -0.38 -10.86
N TYR A 89 2.51 0.42 -11.62
CA TYR A 89 3.04 1.22 -12.72
C TYR A 89 2.93 2.69 -12.30
N TYR A 90 4.07 3.40 -12.21
CA TYR A 90 4.12 4.79 -11.75
C TYR A 90 3.38 5.04 -10.41
N GLY A 91 3.52 4.11 -9.46
CA GLY A 91 2.94 4.22 -8.11
C GLY A 91 1.50 3.74 -7.95
N LEU A 92 0.83 3.30 -9.03
CA LEU A 92 -0.56 2.83 -8.99
C LEU A 92 -0.68 1.39 -9.49
N ILE A 93 -1.62 0.63 -8.93
CA ILE A 93 -1.99 -0.69 -9.44
C ILE A 93 -2.71 -0.59 -10.80
N PRO A 94 -2.73 -1.65 -11.64
CA PRO A 94 -3.34 -1.62 -12.97
C PRO A 94 -4.80 -1.20 -12.94
N ASP A 95 -5.55 -1.67 -11.95
CA ASP A 95 -6.98 -1.36 -11.81
C ASP A 95 -7.24 0.14 -11.65
N ALA A 96 -6.37 0.83 -10.92
CA ALA A 96 -6.45 2.28 -10.78
C ALA A 96 -6.18 2.99 -12.12
N TRP A 97 -5.26 2.48 -12.93
CA TRP A 97 -5.02 3.00 -14.28
C TRP A 97 -6.20 2.80 -15.20
N VAL A 98 -6.82 1.62 -15.17
CA VAL A 98 -8.03 1.33 -15.96
C VAL A 98 -9.14 2.31 -15.62
N MET A 99 -9.35 2.59 -14.33
CA MET A 99 -10.31 3.59 -13.88
C MET A 99 -9.97 5.00 -14.40
N ILE A 100 -8.72 5.45 -14.25
CA ILE A 100 -8.27 6.77 -14.71
C ILE A 100 -8.49 6.93 -16.21
N ILE A 101 -8.09 5.92 -17.01
CA ILE A 101 -8.26 5.93 -18.46
C ILE A 101 -9.75 6.00 -18.81
N SER A 102 -10.59 5.17 -18.18
CA SER A 102 -12.03 5.12 -18.44
C SER A 102 -12.70 6.47 -18.18
N LEU A 103 -12.40 7.11 -17.03
CA LEU A 103 -12.94 8.42 -16.68
C LEU A 103 -12.45 9.51 -17.64
N THR A 104 -11.18 9.46 -18.04
CA THR A 104 -10.60 10.42 -18.99
C THR A 104 -11.25 10.29 -20.37
N THR A 105 -11.41 9.07 -20.86
CA THR A 105 -12.08 8.79 -22.15
C THR A 105 -13.54 9.23 -22.11
N LEU A 106 -14.29 8.89 -21.07
CA LEU A 106 -15.69 9.32 -20.91
C LEU A 106 -15.82 10.85 -20.88
N SER A 107 -14.94 11.51 -20.14
CA SER A 107 -14.92 12.99 -20.08
C SER A 107 -14.63 13.57 -21.46
N GLY A 108 -13.63 13.05 -22.17
CA GLY A 108 -13.30 13.47 -23.54
C GLY A 108 -14.47 13.31 -24.52
N ILE A 109 -15.21 12.20 -24.42
CA ILE A 109 -16.43 11.97 -25.22
C ILE A 109 -17.49 13.02 -24.88
N MET A 110 -17.75 13.26 -23.59
CA MET A 110 -18.74 14.25 -23.15
C MET A 110 -18.43 15.68 -23.63
N PHE A 111 -17.15 16.08 -23.66
CA PHE A 111 -16.73 17.40 -24.15
C PHE A 111 -16.70 17.52 -25.68
N SER A 112 -16.52 16.41 -26.40
CA SER A 112 -16.47 16.38 -27.86
C SER A 112 -17.82 16.08 -28.52
N LEU A 113 -18.79 15.57 -27.76
CA LEU A 113 -20.17 15.52 -28.19
C LEU A 113 -20.63 16.96 -28.44
N PRO A 114 -21.04 17.31 -29.68
CA PRO A 114 -21.63 18.61 -29.90
C PRO A 114 -22.84 18.70 -28.99
N ILE A 115 -22.87 19.73 -28.15
CA ILE A 115 -24.11 20.19 -27.57
C ILE A 115 -24.97 20.56 -28.79
N LYS A 116 -25.75 19.60 -29.28
CA LYS A 116 -26.81 19.89 -30.23
C LYS A 116 -27.74 20.80 -29.46
N ASN A 117 -27.56 22.09 -29.71
CA ASN A 117 -28.32 23.18 -29.15
C ASN A 117 -29.80 22.79 -29.13
N VAL A 118 -30.35 22.71 -27.93
CA VAL A 118 -31.79 22.82 -27.66
C VAL A 118 -32.20 24.26 -27.95
#